data_AF-A0A1Z9YTI0-F1
#
_entry.id   AF-A0A1Z9YTI0-F1
#
_cell.length_a   1.000
_cell.length_b   1.000
_cell.length_c   1.000
_cell.angle_alpha   90.00
_cell.angle_beta   90.00
_cell.angle_gamma   90.00
#
_symmetry.space_group_name_H-M   'P 1'
#
loop_
_entity.id
_entity.type
_entity.pdbx_description
1 polymer ?
#
loop_
_entity_poly.entity_id
_entity_poly.type
_entity_poly.pdbx_seq_one_letter_code
_entity_poly.pdbx_strand_id
1 'polypeptide(L)'
;MSNYIYKKVDTLIIDSDLCAIFSNKQNFTQSFKLGENLDYLSNPNQEFFKVFNHEKILMGYVWFEVVKDDLGQYGCSHEIEISFARSLLSKGIDQKCFIDNIFLDLEHIKDLLPEDWFGCTNSVWLGKIEDNNDGHSYISEKLIQHGFEYNLNYAAFIKKV
;
A
#
# COMPACT_ATOMS: atom_id res chain seq x y z
N MET A 1 14.10 9.45 4.24
CA MET A 1 13.47 9.42 2.91
C MET A 1 14.36 8.59 2.00
N SER A 2 13.76 7.62 1.33
CA SER A 2 14.39 6.82 0.31
C SER A 2 14.56 7.62 -0.99
N ASN A 3 15.27 7.05 -1.97
CA ASN A 3 15.42 7.62 -3.32
C ASN A 3 14.34 7.12 -4.28
N TYR A 4 13.17 6.74 -3.77
CA TYR A 4 12.05 6.31 -4.60
C TYR A 4 11.27 7.49 -5.15
N ILE A 5 10.81 7.31 -6.39
CA ILE A 5 9.97 8.25 -7.12
C ILE A 5 8.62 7.56 -7.27
N TYR A 6 7.59 8.17 -6.68
CA TYR A 6 6.22 7.70 -6.73
C TYR A 6 5.50 8.41 -7.87
N LYS A 7 5.03 7.64 -8.86
CA LYS A 7 4.28 8.16 -10.00
C LYS A 7 2.85 7.64 -9.96
N LYS A 8 1.90 8.54 -9.70
CA LYS A 8 0.47 8.24 -9.71
C LYS A 8 0.04 7.64 -11.06
N VAL A 9 -0.85 6.65 -11.01
CA VAL A 9 -1.43 5.97 -12.16
C VAL A 9 -2.94 6.09 -12.07
N ASP A 10 -3.51 6.81 -13.03
CA ASP A 10 -4.94 7.08 -13.08
C ASP A 10 -5.76 5.85 -13.52
N THR A 11 -5.18 5.03 -14.40
CA THR A 11 -5.81 3.81 -14.90
C THR A 11 -4.75 2.71 -15.05
N LEU A 12 -5.00 1.55 -14.46
CA LEU A 12 -4.12 0.39 -14.55
C LEU A 12 -4.89 -0.80 -15.15
N ILE A 13 -4.40 -1.30 -16.29
CA ILE A 13 -4.89 -2.56 -16.87
C ILE A 13 -3.97 -3.67 -16.37
N ILE A 14 -4.57 -4.68 -15.73
CA ILE A 14 -3.84 -5.84 -15.22
C ILE A 14 -3.47 -6.76 -16.39
N ASP A 15 -2.22 -6.69 -16.82
CA ASP A 15 -1.64 -7.59 -17.80
C ASP A 15 -1.08 -8.86 -17.13
N SER A 16 -0.44 -9.74 -17.92
CA SER A 16 0.13 -10.99 -17.42
C SER A 16 1.22 -10.78 -16.38
N ASP A 17 2.02 -9.71 -16.52
CA ASP A 17 3.15 -9.45 -15.64
C ASP A 17 2.66 -8.91 -14.29
N LEU A 18 1.69 -7.99 -14.33
CA LEU A 18 0.98 -7.50 -13.15
C LEU A 18 0.22 -8.63 -12.45
N CYS A 19 -0.50 -9.46 -13.18
CA CYS A 19 -1.21 -10.61 -12.61
C CYS A 19 -0.25 -11.56 -11.87
N ALA A 20 0.94 -11.82 -12.43
CA ALA A 20 1.97 -12.62 -11.79
C ALA A 20 2.55 -11.95 -10.53
N ILE A 21 2.71 -10.62 -10.57
CA ILE A 21 3.14 -9.82 -9.41
C ILE A 21 2.09 -9.90 -8.29
N PHE A 22 0.82 -9.65 -8.58
CA PHE A 22 -0.25 -9.66 -7.57
C PHE A 22 -0.59 -11.05 -7.06
N SER A 23 -0.25 -12.10 -7.80
CA SER A 23 -0.37 -13.49 -7.32
C SER A 23 0.80 -13.92 -6.41
N ASN A 24 1.81 -13.07 -6.23
CA ASN A 24 2.94 -13.38 -5.34
C ASN A 24 2.51 -13.23 -3.87
N LYS A 25 2.52 -14.35 -3.15
CA LYS A 25 2.15 -14.45 -1.73
C LYS A 25 2.97 -13.58 -0.79
N GLN A 26 4.08 -13.00 -1.22
CA GLN A 26 4.89 -12.11 -0.38
C GLN A 26 4.44 -10.63 -0.44
N ASN A 27 3.37 -10.32 -1.20
CA ASN A 27 2.80 -8.97 -1.36
C ASN A 27 1.55 -8.77 -0.50
N PHE A 28 1.10 -7.52 -0.35
CA PHE A 28 -0.01 -7.17 0.54
C PHE A 28 -1.40 -7.28 -0.13
N THR A 29 -2.28 -8.02 0.53
CA THR A 29 -3.77 -8.08 0.60
C THR A 29 -4.69 -8.09 -0.60
N GLN A 30 -4.28 -7.83 -1.84
CA GLN A 30 -5.23 -7.95 -2.96
C GLN A 30 -4.67 -8.71 -4.15
N SER A 31 -5.45 -9.71 -4.58
CA SER A 31 -5.27 -10.42 -5.84
C SER A 31 -6.17 -9.80 -6.90
N PHE A 32 -5.58 -9.40 -8.02
CA PHE A 32 -6.31 -8.86 -9.16
C PHE A 32 -6.38 -9.89 -10.29
N LYS A 33 -7.42 -9.81 -11.12
CA LYS A 33 -7.60 -10.72 -12.26
C LYS A 33 -6.97 -10.15 -13.53
N LEU A 34 -6.46 -11.03 -14.39
CA LEU A 34 -5.99 -10.65 -15.72
C LEU A 34 -7.11 -9.95 -16.51
N GLY A 35 -6.79 -8.80 -17.10
CA GLY A 35 -7.72 -7.97 -17.89
C GLY A 35 -8.63 -7.09 -17.03
N GLU A 36 -8.51 -7.15 -15.71
CA GLU A 36 -9.18 -6.20 -14.83
C GLU A 36 -8.65 -4.79 -15.09
N ASN A 37 -9.57 -3.84 -15.23
CA ASN A 37 -9.25 -2.44 -15.40
C ASN A 37 -9.53 -1.72 -14.08
N LEU A 38 -8.46 -1.31 -13.42
CA LEU A 38 -8.51 -0.53 -12.21
C LEU A 38 -8.48 0.94 -12.62
N ASP A 39 -9.68 1.48 -12.86
CA ASP A 39 -9.89 2.89 -13.19
C ASP A 39 -10.06 3.71 -11.91
N TYR A 40 -8.94 4.15 -11.36
CA TYR A 40 -8.90 4.87 -10.09
C TYR A 40 -9.45 6.29 -10.21
N LEU A 41 -9.55 6.86 -11.42
CA LEU A 41 -10.28 8.12 -11.63
C LEU A 41 -11.77 7.99 -11.30
N SER A 42 -12.32 6.78 -11.43
CA SER A 42 -13.72 6.48 -11.14
C SER A 42 -13.97 6.08 -9.68
N ASN A 43 -12.91 5.84 -8.90
CA ASN A 43 -12.99 5.47 -7.48
C ASN A 43 -12.18 6.44 -6.61
N PRO A 44 -12.81 7.46 -6.01
CA PRO A 44 -12.11 8.49 -5.22
C PRO A 44 -11.47 7.96 -3.93
N ASN A 45 -11.76 6.70 -3.56
CA ASN A 45 -11.25 6.05 -2.37
C ASN A 45 -10.01 5.19 -2.63
N GLN A 46 -9.46 5.22 -3.85
CA GLN A 46 -8.29 4.42 -4.19
C GLN A 46 -7.24 5.22 -4.96
N GLU A 47 -5.97 5.02 -4.61
CA GLU A 47 -4.83 5.70 -5.21
C GLU A 47 -3.73 4.71 -5.52
N PHE A 48 -3.15 4.79 -6.72
CA PHE A 48 -2.16 3.81 -7.19
C PHE A 48 -0.89 4.49 -7.69
N PHE A 49 0.25 3.94 -7.34
CA PHE A 49 1.58 4.46 -7.68
C PHE A 49 2.47 3.39 -8.29
N LYS A 50 3.13 3.74 -9.40
CA LYS A 50 4.34 3.07 -9.84
C LYS A 50 5.53 3.64 -9.07
N VAL A 51 6.34 2.76 -8.49
CA VAL A 51 7.52 3.12 -7.72
C VAL A 51 8.75 2.92 -8.57
N PHE A 52 9.56 3.96 -8.74
CA PHE A 52 10.82 3.90 -9.47
C PHE A 52 12.00 4.24 -8.56
N ASN A 53 13.19 3.73 -8.86
CA ASN A 53 14.41 4.25 -8.26
C ASN A 53 14.87 5.54 -8.98
N HIS A 54 15.94 6.17 -8.49
CA HIS A 54 16.55 7.36 -9.10
C HIS A 54 17.00 7.17 -10.56
N GLU A 55 17.29 5.94 -10.99
CA GLU A 55 17.64 5.57 -12.37
C GLU A 55 16.40 5.32 -13.25
N LYS A 56 15.20 5.57 -12.73
CA LYS A 56 13.90 5.34 -13.40
C LYS A 56 13.63 3.86 -13.70
N ILE A 57 14.24 2.94 -12.96
CA ILE A 57 13.93 1.51 -13.00
C ILE A 57 12.69 1.25 -12.15
N LEU A 58 11.72 0.52 -12.71
CA LEU A 58 10.48 0.16 -12.02
C LEU A 58 10.78 -0.83 -10.88
N MET A 59 10.61 -0.35 -9.66
CA MET A 59 10.82 -1.09 -8.42
C MET A 59 9.61 -1.91 -8.02
N GLY A 60 8.42 -1.38 -8.28
CA GLY A 60 7.18 -2.03 -7.91
C GLY A 60 6.02 -1.07 -7.95
N TYR A 61 5.03 -1.40 -7.13
CA TYR A 61 3.75 -0.76 -7.08
C TYR A 61 3.35 -0.59 -5.62
N VAL A 62 2.69 0.52 -5.32
CA VAL A 62 2.07 0.79 -4.02
C VAL A 62 0.70 1.36 -4.32
N TRP A 63 -0.30 0.94 -3.57
CA TRP A 63 -1.64 1.48 -3.67
C TRP A 63 -2.29 1.58 -2.31
N PHE A 64 -3.29 2.45 -2.24
CA PHE A 64 -3.98 2.79 -1.01
C PHE A 64 -5.47 2.78 -1.24
N GLU A 65 -6.21 2.39 -0.21
CA GLU A 65 -7.67 2.33 -0.24
C GLU A 65 -8.27 2.85 1.07
N VAL A 66 -9.26 3.73 0.98
CA VAL A 66 -10.13 4.08 2.11
C VAL A 66 -11.18 2.99 2.27
N VAL A 67 -10.97 2.09 3.24
CA VAL A 67 -11.84 0.91 3.45
C VAL A 67 -13.02 1.18 4.38
N LYS A 68 -12.99 2.29 5.12
CA LYS A 68 -14.09 2.71 5.99
C LYS A 68 -14.11 4.22 6.13
N ASP A 69 -15.29 4.80 5.91
CA ASP A 69 -15.64 6.18 6.20
C ASP A 69 -16.92 6.16 7.04
N ASP A 70 -16.77 6.07 8.36
CA ASP A 70 -17.90 6.18 9.28
C ASP A 70 -18.07 7.65 9.67
N LEU A 71 -19.03 8.33 9.03
CA LEU A 71 -19.60 9.60 9.51
C LEU A 71 -20.58 9.34 10.67
N GLY A 72 -20.09 8.68 11.73
CA GLY A 72 -20.88 8.38 12.92
C GLY A 72 -21.02 9.58 13.85
N GLN A 73 -22.01 9.52 14.76
CA GLN A 73 -22.36 10.55 15.76
C GLN A 73 -21.21 10.95 16.72
N TYR A 74 -20.04 10.30 16.61
CA TYR A 74 -18.85 10.48 17.46
C TYR A 74 -17.58 10.93 16.69
N GLY A 75 -17.71 11.33 15.43
CA GLY A 75 -16.62 11.87 14.60
C GLY A 75 -16.30 11.02 13.38
N CYS A 76 -15.65 11.62 12.39
CA CYS A 76 -15.17 10.94 11.19
C CYS A 76 -13.91 10.11 11.49
N SER A 77 -13.77 8.95 10.86
CA SER A 77 -12.55 8.15 10.86
C SER A 77 -12.35 7.49 9.50
N HIS A 78 -11.20 7.73 8.87
CA HIS A 78 -10.77 7.00 7.69
C HIS A 78 -9.78 5.90 8.05
N GLU A 79 -10.05 4.69 7.60
CA GLU A 79 -9.10 3.58 7.62
C GLU A 79 -8.45 3.48 6.24
N ILE A 80 -7.15 3.79 6.16
CA ILE A 80 -6.41 3.85 4.90
C ILE A 80 -5.51 2.63 4.81
N GLU A 81 -5.95 1.64 4.03
CA GLU A 81 -5.19 0.42 3.78
C GLU A 81 -4.02 0.72 2.85
N ILE A 82 -2.82 0.28 3.23
CA ILE A 82 -1.63 0.33 2.37
C ILE A 82 -1.39 -1.05 1.78
N SER A 83 -1.14 -1.12 0.48
CA SER A 83 -0.73 -2.35 -0.18
C SER A 83 0.41 -2.11 -1.15
N PHE A 84 1.23 -3.14 -1.40
CA PHE A 84 2.39 -3.01 -2.27
C PHE A 84 2.79 -4.33 -2.92
N ALA A 85 3.48 -4.21 -4.05
CA ALA A 85 3.98 -5.35 -4.80
C ALA A 85 5.28 -5.03 -5.53
N ARG A 86 6.31 -5.87 -5.37
CA ARG A 86 7.60 -5.67 -6.05
C ARG A 86 7.52 -6.06 -7.52
N SER A 87 8.15 -5.25 -8.37
CA SER A 87 8.31 -5.53 -9.80
C SER A 87 9.23 -6.73 -10.05
N LEU A 88 8.82 -7.65 -10.92
CA LEU A 88 9.67 -8.75 -11.41
C LEU A 88 10.90 -8.25 -12.19
N LEU A 89 10.84 -7.02 -12.72
CA LEU A 89 11.91 -6.41 -13.53
C LEU A 89 13.03 -5.82 -12.68
N SER A 90 12.83 -5.65 -11.38
CA SER A 90 13.83 -5.13 -10.42
C SER A 90 14.88 -6.20 -10.06
N LYS A 91 15.64 -6.68 -11.06
CA LYS A 91 16.70 -7.66 -10.86
C LYS A 91 17.77 -7.08 -9.94
N GLY A 92 18.08 -7.78 -8.85
CA GLY A 92 19.15 -7.40 -7.92
C GLY A 92 18.74 -6.59 -6.69
N ILE A 93 17.47 -6.17 -6.58
CA ILE A 93 16.96 -5.52 -5.36
C ILE A 93 16.16 -6.54 -4.55
N ASP A 94 16.61 -6.76 -3.32
CA ASP A 94 15.93 -7.61 -2.35
C ASP A 94 14.54 -7.04 -2.05
N GLN A 95 13.55 -7.92 -1.98
CA GLN A 95 12.19 -7.57 -1.58
C GLN A 95 12.13 -6.91 -0.21
N LYS A 96 13.01 -7.33 0.71
CA LYS A 96 13.16 -6.66 2.01
C LYS A 96 13.55 -5.19 1.86
N CYS A 97 14.55 -4.91 1.02
CA CYS A 97 14.97 -3.55 0.72
C CYS A 97 13.83 -2.72 0.10
N PHE A 98 13.02 -3.30 -0.80
CA PHE A 98 11.84 -2.61 -1.34
C PHE A 98 10.84 -2.24 -0.24
N ILE A 99 10.46 -3.20 0.60
CA ILE A 99 9.50 -3.02 1.69
C ILE A 99 9.99 -1.97 2.70
N ASP A 100 11.26 -2.06 3.11
CA ASP A 100 11.88 -1.09 4.04
C ASP A 100 11.77 0.35 3.52
N ASN A 101 12.03 0.56 2.22
CA ASN A 101 11.95 1.88 1.62
C ASN A 101 10.51 2.42 1.55
N ILE A 102 9.51 1.57 1.28
CA ILE A 102 8.10 1.99 1.32
C ILE A 102 7.72 2.48 2.71
N PHE A 103 8.04 1.72 3.76
CA PHE A 103 7.71 2.14 5.13
C PHE A 103 8.49 3.37 5.61
N LEU A 104 9.73 3.55 5.14
CA LEU A 104 10.51 4.78 5.40
C LEU A 104 9.92 6.02 4.73
N ASP A 105 9.19 5.85 3.64
CA ASP A 105 8.58 6.93 2.87
C ASP A 105 7.10 7.17 3.20
N LEU A 106 6.51 6.45 4.15
CA LEU A 106 5.07 6.52 4.41
C LEU A 106 4.56 7.96 4.64
N GLU A 107 5.31 8.78 5.38
CA GLU A 107 4.98 10.20 5.59
C GLU A 107 5.13 11.04 4.31
N HIS A 108 6.10 10.71 3.44
CA HIS A 108 6.21 11.37 2.15
C HIS A 108 5.07 10.98 1.21
N ILE A 109 4.66 9.70 1.22
CA ILE A 109 3.55 9.22 0.39
C ILE A 109 2.22 9.80 0.87
N LYS A 110 2.05 10.04 2.18
CA LYS A 110 0.92 10.78 2.76
C LYS A 110 0.69 12.11 2.03
N ASP A 111 1.74 12.86 1.77
CA ASP A 111 1.67 14.16 1.08
C ASP A 111 1.29 14.04 -0.42
N LEU A 112 1.30 12.82 -0.98
CA LEU A 112 0.90 12.53 -2.36
C LEU A 112 -0.54 12.01 -2.47
N LEU A 113 -1.17 11.72 -1.35
CA LEU A 113 -2.54 11.21 -1.27
C LEU A 113 -3.53 12.37 -1.06
N PRO A 114 -4.82 12.18 -1.36
CA PRO A 114 -5.84 13.19 -1.15
C PRO A 114 -5.90 13.69 0.31
N GLU A 115 -5.91 15.01 0.50
CA GLU A 115 -5.87 15.62 1.84
C GLU A 115 -7.08 15.24 2.70
N ASP A 116 -8.23 15.03 2.07
CA ASP A 116 -9.49 14.65 2.72
C ASP A 116 -9.43 13.26 3.36
N TRP A 117 -8.58 12.35 2.87
CA TRP A 117 -8.35 11.04 3.51
C TRP A 117 -7.79 11.19 4.93
N PHE A 118 -7.07 12.29 5.21
CA PHE A 118 -6.49 12.58 6.53
C PHE A 118 -7.20 13.70 7.28
N GLY A 119 -8.32 14.22 6.76
CA GLY A 119 -9.07 15.32 7.37
C GLY A 119 -9.78 14.95 8.67
N CYS A 120 -9.78 13.66 9.04
CA CYS A 120 -10.50 13.14 10.19
C CYS A 120 -9.56 12.87 11.37
N THR A 121 -9.94 13.31 12.57
CA THR A 121 -9.09 13.25 13.79
C THR A 121 -8.71 11.82 14.22
N ASN A 122 -9.41 10.82 13.69
CA ASN A 122 -9.17 9.41 13.98
C ASN A 122 -8.73 8.63 12.74
N SER A 123 -8.20 9.30 11.70
CA SER A 123 -7.66 8.60 10.54
C SER A 123 -6.48 7.71 10.94
N VAL A 124 -6.43 6.51 10.39
CA VAL A 124 -5.39 5.51 10.67
C VAL A 124 -4.86 4.90 9.38
N TRP A 125 -3.56 4.61 9.37
CA TRP A 125 -2.99 3.64 8.45
C TRP A 125 -3.40 2.23 8.88
N LEU A 126 -3.77 1.42 7.91
CA LEU A 126 -4.16 0.02 8.09
C LEU A 126 -3.23 -0.89 7.29
N GLY A 127 -2.59 -1.81 8.01
CA GLY A 127 -1.72 -2.84 7.45
C GLY A 127 -2.30 -4.24 7.69
N LYS A 128 -3.00 -4.82 6.71
CA LYS A 128 -3.45 -6.22 6.75
C LYS A 128 -2.43 -7.16 6.10
N ILE A 129 -2.14 -8.31 6.69
CA ILE A 129 -1.30 -9.31 6.04
C ILE A 129 -2.12 -10.58 5.93
N GLU A 130 -2.19 -11.19 4.75
CA GLU A 130 -2.84 -12.50 4.62
C GLU A 130 -2.07 -13.56 5.41
N ASP A 131 -2.77 -14.45 6.11
CA ASP A 131 -2.16 -15.51 6.92
C ASP A 131 -1.22 -16.44 6.13
N ASN A 132 -1.46 -16.59 4.84
CA ASN A 132 -0.68 -17.43 3.93
C ASN A 132 0.51 -16.70 3.28
N ASN A 133 0.79 -15.46 3.70
CA ASN A 133 1.83 -14.62 3.12
C ASN A 133 3.21 -15.09 3.59
N ASP A 134 4.08 -15.52 2.67
CA ASP A 134 5.42 -16.03 3.03
C ASP A 134 6.33 -14.95 3.65
N GLY A 135 5.99 -13.67 3.47
CA GLY A 135 6.63 -12.51 4.06
C GLY A 135 6.03 -12.06 5.39
N HIS A 136 5.01 -12.75 5.92
CA HIS A 136 4.19 -12.27 7.05
C HIS A 136 5.01 -11.82 8.25
N SER A 137 5.95 -12.65 8.73
CA SER A 137 6.79 -12.33 9.89
C SER A 137 7.63 -11.06 9.67
N TYR A 138 8.22 -10.92 8.48
CA TYR A 138 9.07 -9.77 8.17
C TYR A 138 8.24 -8.49 8.01
N ILE A 139 7.13 -8.54 7.28
CA ILE A 139 6.25 -7.37 7.09
C ILE A 139 5.64 -6.93 8.43
N SER A 140 5.23 -7.89 9.28
CA SER A 140 4.75 -7.61 10.65
C SER A 140 5.82 -6.89 11.48
N GLU A 141 7.07 -7.36 11.43
CA GLU A 141 8.19 -6.71 12.12
C GLU A 141 8.38 -5.27 11.64
N LYS A 142 8.27 -5.02 10.33
CA LYS A 142 8.40 -3.68 9.74
C LYS A 142 7.25 -2.75 10.10
N LEU A 143 6.02 -3.24 10.10
CA LEU A 143 4.88 -2.47 10.60
C LEU A 143 5.13 -2.03 12.05
N ILE A 144 5.55 -2.95 12.93
CA ILE A 144 5.84 -2.63 14.34
C ILE A 144 7.00 -1.62 14.46
N GLN A 145 8.09 -1.82 13.72
CA GLN A 145 9.25 -0.89 13.70
C GLN A 145 8.87 0.53 13.29
N HIS A 146 7.83 0.67 12.45
CA HIS A 146 7.33 1.95 11.96
C HIS A 146 6.12 2.49 12.75
N GLY A 147 5.88 1.94 13.95
CA GLY A 147 4.90 2.46 14.91
C GLY A 147 3.48 1.98 14.72
N PHE A 148 3.26 0.91 13.96
CA PHE A 148 1.97 0.24 13.91
C PHE A 148 1.79 -0.72 15.09
N GLU A 149 0.57 -0.80 15.60
CA GLU A 149 0.18 -1.72 16.66
C GLU A 149 -0.82 -2.75 16.11
N TYR A 150 -0.64 -4.03 16.45
CA TYR A 150 -1.58 -5.08 16.02
C TYR A 150 -2.88 -4.99 16.80
N ASN A 151 -4.00 -4.88 16.09
CA ASN A 151 -5.34 -4.82 16.65
C ASN A 151 -6.10 -6.11 16.34
N LEU A 152 -6.40 -6.87 17.40
CA LEU A 152 -7.10 -8.16 17.33
C LEU A 152 -8.52 -8.04 16.76
N ASN A 153 -9.21 -6.91 16.95
CA ASN A 153 -10.58 -6.74 16.47
C ASN A 153 -10.65 -6.60 14.94
N TYR A 154 -9.60 -6.05 14.33
CA TYR A 154 -9.51 -5.85 12.88
C TYR A 154 -8.62 -6.88 12.18
N ALA A 155 -7.97 -7.76 12.94
CA ALA A 155 -6.92 -8.66 12.46
C ALA A 155 -5.88 -7.93 11.60
N ALA A 156 -5.50 -6.71 12.01
CA ALA A 156 -4.69 -5.79 11.21
C ALA A 156 -3.77 -4.94 12.10
N PHE A 157 -2.70 -4.41 11.49
CA PHE A 157 -1.82 -3.43 12.10
C PHE A 157 -2.37 -2.01 11.89
N ILE A 158 -2.36 -1.18 12.93
CA ILE A 158 -2.96 0.17 12.90
C ILE A 158 -1.92 1.19 13.39
N LYS A 159 -1.79 2.32 12.68
CA LYS A 159 -1.01 3.48 13.13
C LYS A 159 -1.84 4.74 12.93
N LYS A 160 -1.96 5.59 13.97
CA LYS A 160 -2.63 6.90 13.83
C LYS A 160 -1.86 7.82 12.90
N VAL A 161 -2.59 8.57 12.07
CA VAL A 161 -2.01 9.48 11.05
C VAL A 161 -1.96 10.93 11.52
#